data_AF-A0A0S2S8I8-F1
#
_entry.id   AF-A0A0S2S8I8-F1
#
_cell.length_a   1.000
_cell.length_b   1.000
_cell.length_c   1.000
_cell.angle_alpha   90.00
_cell.angle_beta   90.00
_cell.angle_gamma   90.00
#
_symmetry.space_group_name_H-M   'P 1'
#
loop_
_entity.id
_entity.type
_entity.pdbx_description
1 polymer ?
#
loop_
_entity_poly.entity_id
_entity_poly.type
_entity_poly.pdbx_seq_one_letter_code
_entity_poly.pdbx_strand_id
1 'polypeptide(L)'
;MLDRADVFKQGDVATTDWKRKLSRWKFWTLLATLVTSLLTALGASNDTVIQVTGVIGTFGAVIAYILAETYVDAKAIIDDVEVDKT
;
A
#
# COMPACT_ATOMS: atom_id res chain seq x y z
N MET A 1 10.21 -16.73 -37.77
CA MET A 1 9.84 -15.36 -38.19
C MET A 1 9.01 -14.80 -37.04
N LEU A 2 9.61 -13.95 -36.20
CA LEU A 2 9.02 -13.48 -34.94
C LEU A 2 7.94 -12.44 -35.24
N ASP A 3 6.72 -12.66 -34.75
CA ASP A 3 5.67 -11.65 -34.82
C ASP A 3 6.02 -10.52 -33.85
N ARG A 4 5.99 -9.29 -34.34
CA ARG A 4 6.44 -8.08 -33.62
C ARG A 4 5.26 -7.40 -32.91
N ALA A 5 4.16 -8.11 -32.68
CA ALA A 5 2.91 -7.52 -32.22
C ALA A 5 2.69 -7.60 -30.70
N ASP A 6 3.49 -8.38 -29.99
CA ASP A 6 3.30 -8.71 -28.57
C ASP A 6 4.23 -7.92 -27.61
N VAL A 7 5.03 -6.99 -28.12
CA VAL A 7 6.01 -6.23 -27.32
C VAL A 7 5.41 -5.01 -26.59
N PHE A 8 4.22 -4.53 -26.92
CA PHE A 8 3.71 -3.26 -26.34
C PHE A 8 2.21 -3.23 -25.97
N LYS A 9 1.68 -4.31 -25.41
CA LYS A 9 0.38 -4.28 -24.71
C LYS A 9 0.56 -4.02 -23.20
N GLN A 10 1.43 -3.08 -22.85
CA GLN A 10 1.55 -2.51 -21.51
C GLN A 10 0.85 -1.14 -21.51
N GLY A 11 -0.49 -1.13 -21.57
CA GLY A 11 -1.30 0.09 -21.61
C GLY A 11 -2.48 0.01 -20.63
N ASP A 12 -2.44 0.89 -19.62
CA ASP A 12 -3.50 1.33 -18.70
C ASP A 12 -4.23 0.34 -17.77
N VAL A 13 -3.61 0.08 -16.62
CA VAL A 13 -4.29 -0.25 -15.33
C VAL A 13 -4.20 0.94 -14.39
N ALA A 14 -4.68 2.11 -14.82
CA ALA A 14 -4.40 3.37 -14.11
C ALA A 14 -5.24 3.62 -12.84
N THR A 15 -6.40 2.98 -12.66
CA THR A 15 -7.36 3.40 -11.61
C THR A 15 -7.42 2.53 -10.36
N THR A 16 -6.92 1.28 -10.39
CA THR A 16 -7.08 0.34 -9.24
C THR A 16 -5.77 0.01 -8.52
N ASP A 17 -4.61 0.10 -9.20
CA ASP A 17 -3.34 -0.34 -8.61
C ASP A 17 -2.77 0.63 -7.55
N TRP A 18 -3.25 1.87 -7.45
CA TRP A 18 -2.73 2.87 -6.52
C TRP A 18 -2.81 2.44 -5.05
N LYS A 19 -3.89 1.76 -4.65
CA LYS A 19 -4.06 1.20 -3.29
C LYS A 19 -2.98 0.17 -2.98
N ARG A 20 -2.72 -0.72 -3.95
CA ARG A 20 -1.63 -1.70 -3.88
C ARG A 20 -0.25 -1.03 -3.91
N LYS A 21 -0.09 0.15 -4.52
CA LYS A 21 1.16 0.92 -4.45
C LYS A 21 1.41 1.52 -3.07
N LEU A 22 0.36 1.98 -2.37
CA LEU A 22 0.45 2.53 -1.02
C LEU A 22 0.71 1.47 0.05
N SER A 23 0.19 0.25 -0.13
CA SER A 23 0.44 -0.87 0.80
C SER A 23 1.83 -1.51 0.64
N ARG A 24 2.71 -0.98 -0.21
CA ARG A 24 4.06 -1.56 -0.39
C ARG A 24 4.96 -1.20 0.78
N TRP A 25 5.61 -2.21 1.36
CA TRP A 25 6.66 -2.03 2.37
C TRP A 25 7.74 -1.00 1.97
N LYS A 26 8.15 -1.00 0.69
CA LYS A 26 9.12 -0.04 0.13
C LYS A 26 8.70 1.43 0.26
N PHE A 27 7.40 1.73 0.22
CA PHE A 27 6.91 3.10 0.41
C PHE A 27 7.08 3.54 1.87
N TRP A 28 6.67 2.69 2.80
CA TRP A 28 6.77 2.95 4.24
C TRP A 28 8.20 3.05 4.74
N THR A 29 9.12 2.23 4.20
CA THR A 29 10.54 2.33 4.55
C THR A 29 11.14 3.65 4.08
N LEU A 30 10.84 4.10 2.86
CA LEU A 30 11.31 5.38 2.35
C LEU A 30 10.72 6.55 3.14
N LEU A 31 9.43 6.49 3.46
CA LEU A 31 8.76 7.50 4.27
C LEU A 31 9.36 7.59 5.68
N ALA A 32 9.59 6.45 6.33
CA ALA A 32 10.24 6.40 7.64
C ALA A 32 11.64 7.02 7.56
N THR A 33 12.49 6.60 6.61
CA THR A 33 13.85 7.15 6.46
C THR A 33 13.85 8.65 6.12
N LEU A 34 12.89 9.12 5.32
CA LEU A 34 12.73 10.55 5.01
C LEU A 34 12.39 11.34 6.27
N VAL A 35 11.41 10.89 7.05
CA VAL A 35 11.00 11.57 8.28
C VAL A 35 12.09 11.50 9.35
N THR A 36 12.77 10.36 9.49
CA THR A 36 13.94 10.21 10.36
C THR A 36 15.01 11.24 9.99
N SER A 37 15.40 11.32 8.71
CA SER A 37 16.40 12.29 8.24
C SER A 37 15.96 13.74 8.48
N LEU A 38 14.68 14.05 8.29
CA LEU A 38 14.14 15.39 8.52
C LEU A 38 14.18 15.76 10.01
N LEU A 39 13.75 14.87 10.90
CA LEU A 39 13.77 15.08 12.33
C LEU A 39 15.19 15.25 12.86
N THR A 40 16.13 14.41 12.40
CA THR A 40 17.55 14.54 12.74
C THR A 40 18.12 15.88 12.27
N ALA A 41 17.77 16.34 11.06
CA ALA A 41 18.23 17.63 10.54
C ALA A 41 17.68 18.83 11.32
N LEU A 42 16.48 18.70 11.90
CA LEU A 42 15.85 19.74 12.74
C LEU A 42 16.34 19.72 14.20
N GLY A 43 17.26 18.80 14.56
CA GLY A 43 17.79 18.69 15.92
C GLY A 43 16.85 17.99 16.90
N ALA A 44 15.90 17.18 16.43
CA ALA A 44 15.02 16.41 17.30
C ALA A 44 15.82 15.38 18.13
N SER A 45 15.37 15.13 19.37
CA SER A 45 15.97 14.11 20.23
C SER A 45 15.79 12.71 19.65
N ASN A 46 16.72 11.80 19.95
CA ASN A 46 16.64 10.40 19.51
C ASN A 46 15.33 9.73 19.95
N ASP A 47 14.83 10.04 21.15
CA ASP A 47 13.54 9.52 21.63
C ASP A 47 12.39 9.94 20.72
N THR A 48 12.39 11.19 20.25
CA THR A 48 11.38 11.71 19.31
C THR A 48 11.46 10.99 17.96
N VAL A 49 12.67 10.78 17.45
CA VAL A 49 12.90 10.07 16.18
C VAL A 49 12.39 8.63 16.25
N ILE A 50 12.68 7.92 17.34
CA ILE A 50 12.22 6.55 17.57
C ILE A 50 10.70 6.51 17.67
N GLN A 51 10.08 7.41 18.44
CA GLN A 51 8.63 7.49 18.59
C GLN A 51 7.94 7.74 17.24
N VAL A 52 8.40 8.71 16.46
CA VAL A 52 7.79 9.01 15.15
C VAL A 52 7.97 7.84 14.18
N THR A 53 9.14 7.19 14.18
CA THR A 53 9.37 5.99 13.36
C THR A 53 8.41 4.85 13.75
N GLY A 54 8.20 4.64 15.05
CA GLY A 54 7.23 3.68 15.58
C GLY A 54 5.80 3.99 15.14
N VAL A 55 5.39 5.27 15.19
CA VAL A 55 4.07 5.72 14.74
C VAL A 55 3.86 5.49 13.24
N ILE A 56 4.87 5.74 12.40
CA ILE A 56 4.78 5.46 10.95
C ILE A 56 4.56 3.96 10.70
N GLY A 57 5.26 3.10 11.46
CA GLY A 57 5.10 1.64 11.38
C GLY A 57 3.71 1.16 11.77
N THR A 58 3.19 1.62 12.92
CA THR A 58 1.85 1.24 13.39
C THR A 58 0.76 1.79 12.48
N PHE A 59 0.92 3.02 11.97
CA PHE A 59 -0.01 3.59 11.00
C PHE A 59 -0.06 2.81 9.69
N GLY A 60 1.10 2.39 9.17
CA GLY A 60 1.17 1.51 8.00
C GLY A 60 0.46 0.18 8.21
N ALA A 61 0.57 -0.42 9.40
CA ALA A 61 -0.11 -1.67 9.75
C ALA A 61 -1.64 -1.51 9.80
N VAL A 62 -2.14 -0.40 10.34
CA VAL A 62 -3.58 -0.08 10.37
C VAL A 62 -4.15 0.04 8.96
N ILE A 63 -3.47 0.78 8.08
CA ILE A 63 -3.90 0.92 6.68
C ILE A 63 -3.92 -0.43 5.96
N ALA A 64 -2.89 -1.27 6.18
CA ALA A 64 -2.83 -2.59 5.57
C ALA A 64 -3.98 -3.50 6.03
N TYR A 65 -4.34 -3.45 7.31
CA TYR A 65 -5.46 -4.22 7.87
C TYR A 65 -6.80 -3.80 7.26
N ILE A 66 -7.08 -2.49 7.19
CA ILE A 66 -8.32 -1.97 6.58
C ILE A 66 -8.42 -2.37 5.11
N LEU A 67 -7.31 -2.30 4.36
CA LEU A 67 -7.29 -2.75 2.96
C LEU A 67 -7.51 -4.26 2.81
N ALA A 68 -7.03 -5.07 3.75
CA ALA A 68 -7.24 -6.51 3.74
C ALA A 68 -8.70 -6.85 4.07
N GLU A 69 -9.29 -6.21 5.07
CA GLU A 69 -10.67 -6.43 5.49
C GLU A 69 -11.66 -6.00 4.39
N THR A 70 -11.44 -4.82 3.78
CA THR A 70 -12.26 -4.37 2.64
C THR A 70 -12.14 -5.27 1.40
N TYR A 71 -11.00 -5.93 1.19
CA TYR A 71 -10.86 -6.93 0.12
C TYR A 71 -11.66 -8.20 0.40
N VAL A 72 -11.64 -8.69 1.64
CA VAL A 72 -12.42 -9.86 2.07
C VAL A 72 -13.92 -9.57 2.02
N ASP A 73 -14.34 -8.40 2.49
CA ASP A 73 -15.73 -7.95 2.50
C ASP A 73 -16.28 -7.79 1.07
N ALA A 74 -15.51 -7.17 0.17
CA ALA A 74 -15.90 -7.08 -1.24
C ALA A 74 -16.08 -8.45 -1.91
N LYS A 75 -15.32 -9.47 -1.50
CA LYS A 75 -15.46 -10.84 -2.00
C LYS A 75 -16.67 -11.55 -1.40
N ALA A 76 -16.97 -11.31 -0.12
CA ALA A 76 -18.15 -11.88 0.55
C ALA A 76 -19.46 -11.42 -0.10
N ILE A 77 -19.56 -10.13 -0.48
CA ILE A 77 -20.73 -9.59 -1.20
C ILE A 77 -20.96 -10.32 -2.54
N ILE A 78 -19.89 -10.69 -3.26
CA ILE A 78 -20.02 -11.42 -4.54
C ILE A 78 -20.53 -12.84 -4.31
N ASP A 79 -19.98 -13.53 -3.31
CA ASP A 79 -20.41 -14.89 -2.96
C ASP A 79 -21.90 -14.90 -2.54
N ASP A 80 -22.35 -13.93 -1.74
CA ASP A 80 -23.78 -13.80 -1.35
C ASP A 80 -24.70 -13.52 -2.56
N VAL A 81 -24.27 -12.70 -3.51
CA VAL A 81 -25.02 -12.35 -4.73
C VAL A 81 -25.14 -13.53 -5.72
N GLU A 82 -24.22 -14.49 -5.65
CA GLU A 82 -24.25 -15.71 -6.48
C GLU A 82 -25.13 -16.80 -5.84
N VAL A 83 -25.10 -16.93 -4.51
CA VAL A 83 -25.97 -17.86 -3.76
C VAL A 83 -27.46 -17.50 -3.89
N ASP A 84 -27.80 -16.21 -3.94
CA ASP A 84 -29.20 -15.75 -4.14
C ASP A 84 -29.77 -16.06 -5.55
N LYS A 85 -28.91 -16.39 -6.54
CA LYS A 85 -29.35 -16.69 -7.92
C LYS A 85 -29.59 -18.18 -8.20
N THR A 86 -29.37 -19.06 -7.23
CA THR A 86 -29.58 -20.53 -7.33
C THR A 86 -30.68 -21.00 -6.40
#